data_AF-A0A8G1M4A6-F1
#
_entry.id   AF-A0A8G1M4A6-F1
#
_cell.length_a   1.000
_cell.length_b   1.000
_cell.length_c   1.000
_cell.angle_alpha   90.00
_cell.angle_beta   90.00
_cell.angle_gamma   90.00
#
_symmetry.space_group_name_H-M   'P 1'
#
loop_
_entity.id
_entity.type
_entity.pdbx_description
1 polymer ?
#
loop_
_entity_poly.entity_id
_entity_poly.type
_entity_poly.pdbx_seq_one_letter_code
_entity_poly.pdbx_strand_id
1 'polypeptide(L)'
;MDRRKFLLGAGSAAIGGSALVGSGAFTRVESQRRVKIEVAEDPDAYLGLEGCEGSPNSSYTNIDDSGHLEVDMSPDNTTDAGGQGINSDSRSYFDDVFQICNNGKQDVCVWINDDDDWPTYDDTGERRVEFYVGNSVGAGDLTGLEEQSIIGQENAVQLTTGQCVCIGIATVSKELSEEDQLLAELDNEITITADADVECEATACPELSGAYECTSYLFSQAAEEWERIGTGFAVTNLGSATTADIAVANEPGKWEDDLEIGAFETTGIVSDASFPTRALLFWDPVDEECIDVVDAPTWGEYKEEEDIDDLEDWFDKFGTADPPDDIPEDPDDDLVVRVEDIPEEGVEDQVGPDESIPDDQWPDMSDPAEEEGWITCEKFDDEE
;
A
#
# COMPACT_ATOMS: atom_id res chain seq x y z
N MET A 1 12.42 95.88 54.85
CA MET A 1 13.62 96.00 54.00
C MET A 1 13.73 94.68 53.26
N ASP A 2 13.39 94.59 51.97
CA ASP A 2 14.27 94.96 50.84
C ASP A 2 15.73 94.54 51.10
N ARG A 3 16.50 93.84 50.26
CA ARG A 3 16.43 93.31 48.88
C ARG A 3 17.63 92.38 48.76
N ARG A 4 17.50 91.29 47.99
CA ARG A 4 18.46 90.96 46.93
C ARG A 4 17.84 89.98 45.96
N LYS A 5 17.37 90.58 44.86
CA LYS A 5 17.19 89.93 43.57
C LYS A 5 18.57 89.45 43.10
N PHE A 6 18.68 88.21 42.67
CA PHE A 6 19.66 87.82 41.67
C PHE A 6 18.89 87.23 40.49
N LEU A 7 18.93 87.99 39.40
CA LEU A 7 18.33 87.71 38.11
C LEU A 7 19.33 86.92 37.26
N LEU A 8 18.81 85.91 36.56
CA LEU A 8 19.12 85.52 35.19
C LEU A 8 20.58 85.15 34.86
N GLY A 9 20.83 83.85 34.79
CA GLY A 9 21.65 83.26 33.74
C GLY A 9 20.77 82.27 32.96
N ALA A 10 20.18 82.74 31.86
CA ALA A 10 19.37 81.93 30.95
C ALA A 10 20.25 80.87 30.26
N GLY A 11 19.80 79.62 30.28
CA GLY A 11 20.43 78.51 29.58
C GLY A 11 19.44 77.36 29.39
N SER A 12 18.65 77.47 28.31
CA SER A 12 18.02 76.38 27.53
C SER A 12 17.01 75.43 28.18
N ALA A 13 15.76 75.54 27.69
CA ALA A 13 14.67 74.55 27.57
C ALA A 13 14.07 73.99 28.88
N ALA A 14 12.99 74.53 29.44
CA ALA A 14 11.58 74.59 28.98
C ALA A 14 10.81 73.27 29.14
N ILE A 15 9.70 73.37 29.88
CA ILE A 15 8.50 72.50 29.90
C ILE A 15 8.69 71.27 30.80
N GLY A 16 7.95 71.08 31.89
CA GLY A 16 6.49 71.14 31.99
C GLY A 16 6.02 69.71 32.25
N GLY A 17 5.20 69.50 33.26
CA GLY A 17 5.04 68.20 33.89
C GLY A 17 4.58 67.08 32.96
N SER A 18 5.07 65.88 33.24
CA SER A 18 4.34 64.65 32.97
C SER A 18 4.96 63.54 33.80
N ALA A 19 4.14 62.94 34.65
CA ALA A 19 4.41 61.63 35.17
C ALA A 19 4.73 60.69 33.98
N LEU A 20 5.79 59.90 34.06
CA LEU A 20 6.01 58.76 33.18
C LEU A 20 4.99 57.66 33.55
N VAL A 21 3.70 57.94 33.32
CA VAL A 21 2.64 56.95 33.26
C VAL A 21 2.61 56.45 31.82
N GLY A 22 3.47 55.48 31.52
CA GLY A 22 3.34 54.63 30.34
C GLY A 22 2.46 53.43 30.67
N SER A 23 1.17 53.65 30.93
CA SER A 23 0.17 52.58 30.99
C SER A 23 -0.15 52.13 29.56
N GLY A 24 0.72 51.30 28.97
CA GLY A 24 0.61 50.92 27.55
C GLY A 24 0.14 49.49 27.27
N ALA A 25 0.03 48.63 28.27
CA ALA A 25 -0.43 47.26 28.07
C ALA A 25 -1.96 47.20 28.19
N PHE A 26 -2.64 46.71 27.16
CA PHE A 26 -4.04 46.34 27.29
C PHE A 26 -4.16 45.29 28.39
N THR A 27 -4.90 45.59 29.45
CA THR A 27 -5.17 44.63 30.54
C THR A 27 -6.26 43.62 30.14
N ARG A 28 -7.13 44.03 29.21
CA ARG A 28 -8.15 43.19 28.58
C ARG A 28 -8.53 43.80 27.24
N VAL A 29 -8.66 42.97 26.22
CA VAL A 29 -9.31 43.33 24.96
C VAL A 29 -10.41 42.32 24.70
N GLU A 30 -11.57 42.80 24.26
CA GLU A 30 -12.66 41.98 23.79
C GLU A 30 -12.89 42.34 22.34
N SER A 31 -12.92 41.33 21.48
CA SER A 31 -13.02 41.55 20.05
C SER A 31 -13.84 40.46 19.40
N GLN A 32 -14.73 40.86 18.49
CA GLN A 32 -15.64 39.96 17.79
C GLN A 32 -14.92 39.40 16.56
N ARG A 33 -14.91 38.08 16.42
CA ARG A 33 -14.34 37.34 15.30
C ARG A 33 -15.46 36.48 14.71
N ARG A 34 -15.41 36.24 13.41
CA ARG A 34 -16.34 35.33 12.74
C ARG A 34 -15.73 33.93 12.74
N VAL A 35 -16.52 32.95 13.13
CA VAL A 35 -16.20 31.52 13.02
C VAL A 35 -17.27 30.89 12.15
N LYS A 36 -16.88 30.05 11.20
CA LYS A 36 -17.76 29.22 10.36
C LYS A 36 -17.18 27.81 10.38
N ILE A 37 -17.97 26.84 10.79
CA ILE A 37 -17.63 25.42 10.84
C ILE A 37 -18.83 24.72 10.20
N GLU A 38 -18.56 23.87 9.23
CA GLU A 38 -19.55 23.11 8.47
C GLU A 38 -19.07 21.66 8.45
N VAL A 39 -20.05 20.76 8.45
CA VAL A 39 -19.80 19.33 8.23
C VAL A 39 -19.76 19.12 6.71
N ALA A 40 -18.85 18.28 6.27
CA ALA A 40 -18.77 17.77 4.91
C ALA A 40 -19.10 16.27 4.95
N GLU A 41 -19.52 15.73 3.81
CA GLU A 41 -19.59 14.28 3.58
C GLU A 41 -18.15 13.74 3.53
N ASP A 42 -17.98 12.45 3.81
CA ASP A 42 -16.68 11.81 3.99
C ASP A 42 -15.72 12.02 2.82
N PRO A 43 -16.11 11.93 1.53
CA PRO A 43 -15.18 12.19 0.43
C PRO A 43 -14.63 13.64 0.42
N ASP A 44 -15.44 14.60 0.86
CA ASP A 44 -15.13 16.04 0.85
C ASP A 44 -14.56 16.55 2.20
N ALA A 45 -14.47 15.69 3.22
CA ALA A 45 -13.98 16.06 4.54
C ALA A 45 -12.45 16.27 4.55
N TYR A 46 -11.91 16.86 5.63
CA TYR A 46 -10.46 17.07 5.75
C TYR A 46 -9.67 15.75 5.82
N LEU A 47 -10.29 14.71 6.38
CA LEU A 47 -9.89 13.33 6.18
C LEU A 47 -10.93 12.77 5.22
N GLY A 48 -10.53 12.57 3.97
CA GLY A 48 -11.39 12.04 2.91
C GLY A 48 -11.52 10.54 3.03
N LEU A 49 -12.73 10.00 2.94
CA LEU A 49 -12.98 8.55 2.87
C LEU A 49 -13.94 8.25 1.72
N GLU A 50 -13.52 7.41 0.80
CA GLU A 50 -14.32 6.97 -0.37
C GLU A 50 -13.79 5.64 -0.91
N GLY A 51 -14.48 5.03 -1.89
CA GLY A 51 -13.94 3.85 -2.58
C GLY A 51 -12.60 4.12 -3.23
N CYS A 52 -11.68 3.14 -3.23
CA CYS A 52 -10.36 3.33 -3.86
C CYS A 52 -10.53 3.59 -5.36
N GLU A 53 -9.94 4.67 -5.87
CA GLU A 53 -10.12 5.06 -7.26
C GLU A 53 -9.46 4.05 -8.22
N GLY A 54 -10.25 3.49 -9.15
CA GLY A 54 -9.74 2.59 -10.17
C GLY A 54 -9.76 1.10 -9.80
N SER A 55 -10.02 0.78 -8.54
CA SER A 55 -10.15 -0.60 -8.06
C SER A 55 -11.55 -1.19 -8.37
N PRO A 56 -11.65 -2.46 -8.82
CA PRO A 56 -12.94 -3.15 -8.93
C PRO A 56 -13.61 -3.36 -7.55
N ASN A 57 -12.80 -3.53 -6.50
CA ASN A 57 -13.24 -3.73 -5.12
C ASN A 57 -13.86 -2.46 -4.51
N SER A 58 -13.70 -1.30 -5.15
CA SER A 58 -14.44 -0.09 -4.80
C SER A 58 -15.96 -0.29 -4.89
N SER A 59 -16.43 -1.31 -5.64
CA SER A 59 -17.84 -1.69 -5.72
C SER A 59 -18.44 -2.21 -4.41
N TYR A 60 -17.61 -2.61 -3.45
CA TYR A 60 -18.04 -2.94 -2.09
C TYR A 60 -18.26 -1.70 -1.20
N THR A 61 -17.95 -0.51 -1.69
CA THR A 61 -18.12 0.74 -0.95
C THR A 61 -19.34 1.53 -1.41
N ASN A 62 -19.99 2.22 -0.47
CA ASN A 62 -21.07 3.16 -0.72
C ASN A 62 -20.93 4.39 0.18
N ILE A 63 -21.57 5.49 -0.20
CA ILE A 63 -21.77 6.64 0.68
C ILE A 63 -23.22 6.61 1.17
N ASP A 64 -23.41 6.53 2.49
CA ASP A 64 -24.74 6.45 3.10
C ASP A 64 -25.55 7.75 2.91
N ASP A 65 -26.84 7.73 3.28
CA ASP A 65 -27.73 8.90 3.20
C ASP A 65 -27.25 10.10 4.06
N SER A 66 -26.32 9.88 4.98
CA SER A 66 -25.72 10.89 5.86
C SER A 66 -24.38 11.41 5.32
N GLY A 67 -23.85 10.83 4.24
CA GLY A 67 -22.58 11.18 3.65
C GLY A 67 -21.38 10.43 4.21
N HIS A 68 -21.56 9.31 4.92
CA HIS A 68 -20.44 8.52 5.46
C HIS A 68 -20.08 7.36 4.55
N LEU A 69 -18.80 6.99 4.51
CA LEU A 69 -18.35 5.77 3.84
C LEU A 69 -18.90 4.54 4.58
N GLU A 70 -19.47 3.61 3.81
CA GLU A 70 -19.91 2.29 4.23
C GLU A 70 -19.25 1.23 3.34
N VAL A 71 -18.68 0.20 3.96
CA VAL A 71 -18.26 -1.03 3.25
C VAL A 71 -19.35 -2.06 3.44
N ASP A 72 -19.97 -2.52 2.35
CA ASP A 72 -21.08 -3.46 2.37
C ASP A 72 -20.76 -4.68 1.50
N MET A 73 -20.45 -5.80 2.16
CA MET A 73 -20.25 -7.12 1.57
C MET A 73 -21.39 -8.06 1.99
N SER A 74 -22.64 -7.59 1.84
CA SER A 74 -23.85 -8.31 2.26
C SER A 74 -24.86 -8.46 1.11
N PRO A 75 -25.99 -9.18 1.32
CA PRO A 75 -27.04 -9.30 0.31
C PRO A 75 -27.71 -7.99 -0.10
N ASP A 76 -27.49 -6.89 0.62
CA ASP A 76 -27.98 -5.56 0.26
C ASP A 76 -27.10 -4.89 -0.82
N ASN A 77 -25.84 -5.33 -0.98
CA ASN A 77 -24.93 -4.93 -2.06
C ASN A 77 -24.61 -6.08 -3.02
N THR A 78 -25.59 -6.47 -3.84
CA THR A 78 -25.42 -7.60 -4.78
C THR A 78 -24.58 -7.24 -6.00
N THR A 79 -23.68 -8.14 -6.42
CA THR A 79 -22.93 -7.97 -7.68
C THR A 79 -23.81 -8.21 -8.92
N ASP A 80 -23.38 -7.75 -10.09
CA ASP A 80 -24.09 -7.96 -11.36
C ASP A 80 -24.22 -9.45 -11.73
N ALA A 81 -23.26 -10.28 -11.28
CA ALA A 81 -23.29 -11.75 -11.41
C ALA A 81 -24.19 -12.43 -10.36
N GLY A 82 -24.68 -11.68 -9.37
CA GLY A 82 -25.59 -12.18 -8.34
C GLY A 82 -24.91 -12.65 -7.05
N GLY A 83 -23.65 -12.29 -6.82
CA GLY A 83 -22.96 -12.46 -5.53
C GLY A 83 -23.64 -11.64 -4.44
N GLN A 84 -23.62 -12.12 -3.19
CA GLN A 84 -24.43 -11.57 -2.08
C GLN A 84 -23.68 -11.52 -0.74
N GLY A 85 -22.35 -11.55 -0.78
CA GLY A 85 -21.48 -11.53 0.40
C GLY A 85 -20.34 -12.53 0.32
N ILE A 86 -19.60 -12.66 1.41
CA ILE A 86 -18.41 -13.51 1.49
C ILE A 86 -18.76 -15.00 1.68
N ASN A 87 -17.87 -15.88 1.22
CA ASN A 87 -18.01 -17.31 1.45
C ASN A 87 -17.93 -17.64 2.95
N SER A 88 -18.70 -18.64 3.38
CA SER A 88 -18.55 -19.21 4.73
C SER A 88 -17.37 -20.17 4.79
N ASP A 89 -16.73 -20.29 5.95
CA ASP A 89 -15.59 -21.19 6.17
C ASP A 89 -14.36 -20.89 5.28
N SER A 90 -14.15 -19.61 4.95
CA SER A 90 -13.08 -19.15 4.07
C SER A 90 -12.16 -18.14 4.75
N ARG A 91 -11.01 -17.94 4.11
CA ARG A 91 -10.29 -16.67 4.14
C ARG A 91 -10.60 -15.96 2.83
N SER A 92 -10.82 -14.67 2.88
CA SER A 92 -11.10 -13.86 1.69
C SER A 92 -10.35 -12.54 1.80
N TYR A 93 -9.74 -12.13 0.70
CA TYR A 93 -8.90 -10.95 0.59
C TYR A 93 -9.48 -10.06 -0.49
N PHE A 94 -9.61 -8.77 -0.18
CA PHE A 94 -10.14 -7.76 -1.09
C PHE A 94 -9.14 -6.61 -1.08
N ASP A 95 -8.30 -6.55 -2.10
CA ASP A 95 -7.29 -5.49 -2.23
C ASP A 95 -7.97 -4.16 -2.59
N ASP A 96 -7.43 -3.04 -2.10
CA ASP A 96 -7.85 -1.70 -2.52
C ASP A 96 -9.38 -1.45 -2.47
N VAL A 97 -10.03 -1.69 -1.34
CA VAL A 97 -11.49 -1.54 -1.19
C VAL A 97 -11.88 -0.06 -1.09
N PHE A 98 -11.27 0.66 -0.15
CA PHE A 98 -11.53 2.08 0.09
C PHE A 98 -10.21 2.83 0.25
N GLN A 99 -10.25 4.16 0.17
CA GLN A 99 -9.07 4.98 0.34
C GLN A 99 -9.24 6.01 1.46
N ILE A 100 -8.12 6.36 2.09
CA ILE A 100 -8.04 7.44 3.06
C ILE A 100 -7.19 8.56 2.48
N CYS A 101 -7.76 9.75 2.36
CA CYS A 101 -7.13 10.92 1.73
C CYS A 101 -6.88 12.05 2.74
N ASN A 102 -5.66 12.59 2.75
CA ASN A 102 -5.38 13.81 3.51
C ASN A 102 -5.76 15.07 2.71
N ASN A 103 -7.06 15.39 2.72
CA ASN A 103 -7.62 16.63 2.18
C ASN A 103 -7.41 17.85 3.11
N GLY A 104 -6.56 17.69 4.13
CA GLY A 104 -6.27 18.65 5.17
C GLY A 104 -5.37 19.79 4.71
N LYS A 105 -4.50 20.25 5.62
CA LYS A 105 -3.61 21.41 5.40
C LYS A 105 -2.19 21.19 5.91
N GLN A 106 -1.92 20.00 6.42
CA GLN A 106 -0.65 19.57 6.98
C GLN A 106 -0.60 18.05 6.90
N ASP A 107 0.59 17.50 7.02
CA ASP A 107 0.81 16.05 6.99
C ASP A 107 0.30 15.41 8.28
N VAL A 108 -0.18 14.17 8.17
CA VAL A 108 -0.78 13.41 9.27
C VAL A 108 -0.33 11.96 9.22
N CYS A 109 -0.37 11.30 10.37
CA CYS A 109 -0.28 9.85 10.49
C CYS A 109 -1.69 9.29 10.62
N VAL A 110 -2.00 8.29 9.81
CA VAL A 110 -3.32 7.66 9.74
C VAL A 110 -3.22 6.20 10.16
N TRP A 111 -4.13 5.76 11.01
CA TRP A 111 -4.28 4.36 11.39
C TRP A 111 -5.73 4.01 11.72
N ILE A 112 -6.06 2.73 11.72
CA ILE A 112 -7.31 2.19 12.28
C ILE A 112 -7.05 1.83 13.74
N ASN A 113 -7.91 2.28 14.65
CA ASN A 113 -7.73 2.03 16.06
C ASN A 113 -7.85 0.53 16.39
N ASP A 114 -6.85 -0.02 17.07
CA ASP A 114 -6.89 -1.37 17.64
C ASP A 114 -7.73 -1.35 18.93
N ASP A 115 -8.98 -1.82 18.85
CA ASP A 115 -9.87 -1.92 19.99
C ASP A 115 -9.62 -3.21 20.78
N ASP A 116 -9.67 -3.15 22.11
CA ASP A 116 -9.49 -4.34 22.98
C ASP A 116 -10.56 -5.42 22.70
N ASP A 117 -11.73 -5.01 22.16
CA ASP A 117 -12.85 -5.89 21.80
C ASP A 117 -12.77 -6.36 20.31
N TRP A 118 -11.63 -6.20 19.62
CA TRP A 118 -11.48 -6.64 18.22
C TRP A 118 -11.67 -8.17 18.09
N PRO A 119 -12.62 -8.65 17.26
CA PRO A 119 -12.90 -10.08 17.17
C PRO A 119 -11.73 -10.88 16.60
N THR A 120 -11.40 -12.01 17.23
CA THR A 120 -10.42 -12.98 16.72
C THR A 120 -11.08 -14.26 16.21
N TYR A 121 -10.44 -14.92 15.24
CA TYR A 121 -10.82 -16.25 14.78
C TYR A 121 -10.51 -17.31 15.82
N ASP A 122 -9.29 -17.27 16.38
CA ASP A 122 -8.81 -18.30 17.29
C ASP A 122 -8.03 -17.74 18.49
N ASP A 123 -7.49 -18.65 19.31
CA ASP A 123 -6.69 -18.33 20.49
C ASP A 123 -5.25 -17.88 20.14
N THR A 124 -4.85 -17.88 18.86
CA THR A 124 -3.53 -17.41 18.42
C THR A 124 -3.49 -15.89 18.29
N GLY A 125 -4.66 -15.25 18.18
CA GLY A 125 -4.80 -13.80 18.03
C GLY A 125 -5.07 -13.36 16.59
N GLU A 126 -5.26 -14.30 15.65
CA GLU A 126 -5.65 -13.96 14.29
C GLU A 126 -7.00 -13.23 14.29
N ARG A 127 -7.04 -12.01 13.72
CA ARG A 127 -8.26 -11.20 13.67
C ARG A 127 -9.30 -11.78 12.72
N ARG A 128 -10.58 -11.49 12.95
CA ARG A 128 -11.67 -11.80 12.01
C ARG A 128 -11.65 -10.92 10.77
N VAL A 129 -11.19 -9.69 10.95
CA VAL A 129 -11.01 -8.69 9.89
C VAL A 129 -9.66 -8.03 10.12
N GLU A 130 -8.86 -7.95 9.07
CA GLU A 130 -7.62 -7.19 9.00
C GLU A 130 -7.78 -6.11 7.93
N PHE A 131 -7.17 -4.94 8.17
CA PHE A 131 -7.12 -3.84 7.22
C PHE A 131 -5.67 -3.58 6.90
N TYR A 132 -5.34 -3.51 5.62
CA TYR A 132 -3.96 -3.47 5.18
C TYR A 132 -3.77 -2.52 4.00
N VAL A 133 -2.53 -2.11 3.76
CA VAL A 133 -2.11 -1.31 2.60
C VAL A 133 -1.31 -2.17 1.62
N GLY A 134 -1.20 -1.76 0.36
CA GLY A 134 -0.56 -2.58 -0.66
C GLY A 134 -1.47 -3.72 -1.12
N ASN A 135 -0.97 -4.95 -1.20
CA ASN A 135 -1.75 -6.10 -1.62
C ASN A 135 -1.64 -7.30 -0.67
N SER A 136 -2.51 -8.27 -0.91
CA SER A 136 -2.61 -9.52 -0.15
C SER A 136 -1.80 -10.69 -0.73
N VAL A 137 -1.14 -10.49 -1.88
CA VAL A 137 -0.40 -11.55 -2.58
C VAL A 137 0.70 -12.12 -1.68
N GLY A 138 0.79 -13.45 -1.61
CA GLY A 138 1.74 -14.16 -0.74
C GLY A 138 1.27 -14.39 0.69
N ALA A 139 0.16 -13.77 1.13
CA ALA A 139 -0.36 -13.97 2.49
C ALA A 139 -1.10 -15.31 2.63
N GLY A 140 -0.46 -16.30 3.26
CA GLY A 140 -1.09 -17.61 3.53
C GLY A 140 -2.22 -17.60 4.58
N ASP A 141 -2.24 -16.58 5.44
CA ASP A 141 -3.30 -16.26 6.39
C ASP A 141 -3.26 -14.76 6.74
N LEU A 142 -4.13 -14.28 7.64
CA LEU A 142 -4.16 -12.84 7.97
C LEU A 142 -2.95 -12.41 8.82
N THR A 143 -2.25 -13.35 9.47
CA THR A 143 -1.03 -13.01 10.22
C THR A 143 0.14 -12.73 9.28
N GLY A 144 0.09 -13.25 8.05
CA GLY A 144 1.01 -12.88 6.97
C GLY A 144 0.84 -11.45 6.45
N LEU A 145 -0.17 -10.71 6.93
CA LEU A 145 -0.39 -9.29 6.60
C LEU A 145 0.17 -8.34 7.68
N GLU A 146 0.99 -8.83 8.62
CA GLU A 146 1.44 -8.04 9.76
C GLU A 146 2.24 -6.79 9.36
N GLU A 147 3.02 -6.86 8.27
CA GLU A 147 3.80 -5.75 7.73
C GLU A 147 2.93 -4.73 6.98
N GLN A 148 1.84 -5.20 6.37
CA GLN A 148 0.89 -4.39 5.61
C GLN A 148 -0.23 -3.81 6.47
N SER A 149 -0.42 -4.29 7.70
CA SER A 149 -1.51 -3.88 8.57
C SER A 149 -1.51 -2.37 8.80
N ILE A 150 -2.69 -1.77 8.85
CA ILE A 150 -2.89 -0.36 9.28
C ILE A 150 -3.62 -0.27 10.63
N ILE A 151 -3.81 -1.41 11.32
CA ILE A 151 -4.46 -1.47 12.63
C ILE A 151 -3.43 -1.18 13.71
N GLY A 152 -3.73 -0.23 14.60
CA GLY A 152 -2.84 0.20 15.68
C GLY A 152 -1.99 1.43 15.31
N GLN A 153 -1.62 2.22 16.30
CA GLN A 153 -0.85 3.46 16.07
C GLN A 153 0.58 3.14 15.61
N GLU A 154 1.12 1.99 16.01
CA GLU A 154 2.41 1.46 15.58
C GLU A 154 2.49 1.26 14.06
N ASN A 155 1.35 1.03 13.42
CA ASN A 155 1.20 0.75 12.00
C ASN A 155 0.72 1.99 11.22
N ALA A 156 0.91 3.18 11.78
CA ALA A 156 0.39 4.40 11.19
C ALA A 156 1.13 4.81 9.91
N VAL A 157 0.36 5.07 8.86
CA VAL A 157 0.86 5.50 7.56
C VAL A 157 0.91 7.02 7.48
N GLN A 158 2.03 7.57 6.99
CA GLN A 158 2.15 9.01 6.77
C GLN A 158 1.48 9.44 5.46
N LEU A 159 0.52 10.36 5.56
CA LEU A 159 -0.10 11.01 4.39
C LEU A 159 0.27 12.48 4.33
N THR A 160 0.96 12.87 3.25
CA THR A 160 1.17 14.28 2.93
C THR A 160 -0.12 14.93 2.43
N THR A 161 -0.20 16.26 2.48
CA THR A 161 -1.42 16.96 2.03
C THR A 161 -1.74 16.66 0.55
N GLY A 162 -2.91 16.08 0.30
CA GLY A 162 -3.40 15.69 -1.02
C GLY A 162 -3.06 14.25 -1.42
N GLN A 163 -2.33 13.51 -0.60
CA GLN A 163 -2.06 12.09 -0.81
C GLN A 163 -3.23 11.24 -0.29
N CYS A 164 -3.45 10.12 -0.96
CA CYS A 164 -4.36 9.06 -0.54
C CYS A 164 -3.59 7.75 -0.40
N VAL A 165 -4.13 6.83 0.37
CA VAL A 165 -3.69 5.43 0.44
C VAL A 165 -4.92 4.54 0.33
N CYS A 166 -4.84 3.48 -0.49
CA CYS A 166 -5.89 2.49 -0.59
C CYS A 166 -5.71 1.40 0.48
N ILE A 167 -6.84 0.94 1.00
CA ILE A 167 -6.95 0.03 2.13
C ILE A 167 -7.68 -1.22 1.65
N GLY A 168 -6.99 -2.35 1.70
CA GLY A 168 -7.55 -3.68 1.52
C GLY A 168 -8.20 -4.21 2.79
N ILE A 169 -9.03 -5.23 2.63
CA ILE A 169 -9.74 -5.92 3.71
C ILE A 169 -9.52 -7.42 3.57
N ALA A 170 -9.03 -8.07 4.62
CA ALA A 170 -8.93 -9.51 4.69
C ALA A 170 -9.83 -10.04 5.80
N THR A 171 -10.48 -11.18 5.58
CA THR A 171 -11.48 -11.71 6.50
C THR A 171 -11.32 -13.20 6.76
N VAL A 172 -11.78 -13.65 7.93
CA VAL A 172 -11.86 -15.06 8.32
C VAL A 172 -13.27 -15.42 8.76
N SER A 173 -14.00 -16.07 7.87
CA SER A 173 -15.40 -16.50 8.09
C SER A 173 -15.51 -17.93 8.65
N LYS A 174 -14.38 -18.58 8.97
CA LYS A 174 -14.34 -19.90 9.60
C LYS A 174 -15.15 -19.96 10.88
N GLU A 175 -15.94 -21.02 11.03
CA GLU A 175 -16.87 -21.21 12.15
C GLU A 175 -18.04 -20.20 12.25
N LEU A 176 -18.23 -19.33 11.24
CA LEU A 176 -19.39 -18.45 11.14
C LEU A 176 -20.46 -19.02 10.20
N SER A 177 -21.67 -18.50 10.33
CA SER A 177 -22.85 -18.85 9.55
C SER A 177 -23.45 -17.63 8.85
N GLU A 178 -24.40 -17.87 7.93
CA GLU A 178 -25.19 -16.80 7.33
C GLU A 178 -25.80 -15.91 8.44
N GLU A 179 -25.77 -14.59 8.24
CA GLU A 179 -26.20 -13.53 9.18
C GLU A 179 -25.20 -13.16 10.30
N ASP A 180 -24.12 -13.92 10.51
CA ASP A 180 -23.07 -13.51 11.45
C ASP A 180 -22.28 -12.32 10.87
N GLN A 181 -22.03 -11.30 11.71
CA GLN A 181 -21.25 -10.14 11.33
C GLN A 181 -19.85 -10.22 11.92
N LEU A 182 -18.83 -10.05 11.08
CA LEU A 182 -17.43 -10.21 11.45
C LEU A 182 -16.95 -9.21 12.50
N LEU A 183 -17.55 -8.02 12.53
CA LEU A 183 -17.23 -6.92 13.45
C LEU A 183 -18.35 -6.66 14.48
N ALA A 184 -19.18 -7.65 14.78
CA ALA A 184 -20.32 -7.50 15.69
C ALA A 184 -19.91 -7.00 17.10
N GLU A 185 -18.72 -7.39 17.59
CA GLU A 185 -18.23 -6.96 18.90
C GLU A 185 -17.82 -5.48 18.93
N LEU A 186 -17.56 -4.89 17.76
CA LEU A 186 -17.29 -3.46 17.55
C LEU A 186 -18.52 -2.69 17.07
N ASP A 187 -19.74 -3.25 17.25
CA ASP A 187 -20.98 -2.69 16.71
C ASP A 187 -20.96 -2.47 15.17
N ASN A 188 -20.09 -3.20 14.45
CA ASN A 188 -19.77 -3.02 13.02
C ASN A 188 -19.24 -1.63 12.65
N GLU A 189 -18.57 -0.96 13.58
CA GLU A 189 -17.94 0.34 13.37
C GLU A 189 -16.44 0.24 13.65
N ILE A 190 -15.63 0.84 12.80
CA ILE A 190 -14.20 1.05 13.05
C ILE A 190 -13.92 2.53 13.26
N THR A 191 -12.86 2.85 14.00
CA THR A 191 -12.42 4.25 14.15
C THR A 191 -11.11 4.46 13.42
N ILE A 192 -11.12 5.34 12.42
CA ILE A 192 -9.91 5.82 11.74
C ILE A 192 -9.43 7.08 12.46
N THR A 193 -8.15 7.11 12.84
CA THR A 193 -7.51 8.27 13.45
C THR A 193 -6.51 8.88 12.48
N ALA A 194 -6.54 10.20 12.34
CA ALA A 194 -5.53 10.99 11.66
C ALA A 194 -4.94 12.03 12.64
N ASP A 195 -3.66 11.91 12.99
CA ASP A 195 -3.00 12.77 13.97
C ASP A 195 -1.72 13.40 13.39
N ALA A 196 -1.58 14.71 13.55
CA ALA A 196 -0.41 15.48 13.11
C ALA A 196 0.65 15.65 14.21
N ASP A 197 0.31 15.34 15.46
CA ASP A 197 1.21 15.43 16.62
C ASP A 197 1.92 14.09 16.89
N VAL A 198 1.49 13.01 16.22
CA VAL A 198 2.19 11.72 16.19
C VAL A 198 3.25 11.78 15.10
N GLU A 199 4.46 11.33 15.40
CA GLU A 199 5.43 10.98 14.38
C GLU A 199 5.20 9.51 14.07
N CYS A 200 4.57 9.23 12.93
CA CYS A 200 4.66 7.94 12.29
C CYS A 200 6.13 7.75 11.99
N GLU A 201 6.62 6.52 12.09
CA GLU A 201 7.88 6.20 11.43
C GLU A 201 7.57 6.44 9.96
N ALA A 202 7.98 7.61 9.44
CA ALA A 202 7.92 7.83 8.02
C ALA A 202 8.71 6.66 7.45
N THR A 203 8.08 5.82 6.62
CA THR A 203 8.80 4.86 5.80
C THR A 203 9.64 5.69 4.83
N ALA A 204 10.75 6.23 5.34
CA ALA A 204 11.69 7.07 4.63
C ALA A 204 12.45 6.26 3.59
N CYS A 205 12.38 4.94 3.74
CA CYS A 205 12.98 3.95 2.91
C CYS A 205 11.89 3.35 2.02
N PRO A 206 12.14 3.25 0.71
CA PRO A 206 11.33 2.40 -0.14
C PRO A 206 11.50 0.94 0.29
N GLU A 207 10.39 0.23 0.35
CA GLU A 207 10.34 -1.19 0.69
C GLU A 207 9.46 -1.88 -0.32
N LEU A 208 10.10 -2.54 -1.28
CA LEU A 208 9.41 -3.22 -2.35
C LEU A 208 9.31 -4.72 -2.07
N SER A 209 8.18 -5.29 -2.45
CA SER A 209 8.00 -6.71 -2.65
C SER A 209 7.39 -6.94 -4.03
N GLY A 210 7.76 -8.06 -4.64
CA GLY A 210 7.21 -8.50 -5.91
C GLY A 210 6.66 -9.90 -5.76
N ALA A 211 5.49 -10.14 -6.33
CA ALA A 211 4.87 -11.45 -6.27
C ALA A 211 4.16 -11.79 -7.58
N TYR A 212 4.15 -13.08 -7.91
CA TYR A 212 3.37 -13.60 -9.03
C TYR A 212 1.86 -13.33 -8.80
N GLU A 213 1.17 -12.80 -9.82
CA GLU A 213 -0.29 -12.64 -9.81
C GLU A 213 -0.97 -13.74 -10.62
N CYS A 214 -0.67 -13.81 -11.92
CA CYS A 214 -1.41 -14.65 -12.85
C CYS A 214 -0.65 -14.91 -14.16
N THR A 215 -1.08 -15.92 -14.92
CA THR A 215 -0.55 -16.21 -16.26
C THR A 215 -1.57 -15.84 -17.34
N SER A 216 -1.15 -15.04 -18.32
CA SER A 216 -1.96 -14.59 -19.44
C SER A 216 -1.96 -15.60 -20.59
N TYR A 217 -3.12 -15.82 -21.23
CA TYR A 217 -3.27 -16.73 -22.37
C TYR A 217 -3.96 -16.06 -23.56
N LEU A 218 -3.69 -16.56 -24.76
CA LEU A 218 -4.35 -16.15 -25.99
C LEU A 218 -4.88 -17.36 -26.77
N PHE A 219 -6.13 -17.29 -27.23
CA PHE A 219 -6.73 -18.37 -28.01
C PHE A 219 -6.08 -18.54 -29.39
N SER A 220 -5.50 -19.71 -29.63
CA SER A 220 -4.91 -20.14 -30.89
C SER A 220 -5.95 -20.83 -31.77
N GLN A 221 -6.48 -20.13 -32.78
CA GLN A 221 -7.42 -20.71 -33.75
C GLN A 221 -6.85 -21.91 -34.54
N ALA A 222 -5.52 -22.04 -34.61
CA ALA A 222 -4.88 -23.13 -35.32
C ALA A 222 -4.80 -24.42 -34.49
N ALA A 223 -4.55 -24.28 -33.18
CA ALA A 223 -4.51 -25.38 -32.22
C ALA A 223 -5.90 -25.72 -31.65
N GLU A 224 -6.84 -24.76 -31.70
CA GLU A 224 -8.13 -24.82 -30.98
C GLU A 224 -7.94 -24.90 -29.45
N GLU A 225 -6.90 -24.25 -28.93
CA GLU A 225 -6.48 -24.22 -27.52
C GLU A 225 -6.03 -22.80 -27.14
N TRP A 226 -6.02 -22.49 -25.84
CA TRP A 226 -5.46 -21.27 -25.27
C TRP A 226 -3.97 -21.47 -25.01
N GLU A 227 -3.10 -20.65 -25.57
CA GLU A 227 -1.64 -20.75 -25.42
C GLU A 227 -1.17 -19.64 -24.49
N ARG A 228 -0.30 -19.94 -23.52
CA ARG A 228 0.24 -18.92 -22.61
C ARG A 228 1.07 -17.88 -23.37
N ILE A 229 0.95 -16.62 -22.98
CA ILE A 229 1.61 -15.49 -23.65
C ILE A 229 2.41 -14.58 -22.71
N GLY A 230 2.23 -14.71 -21.39
CA GLY A 230 2.94 -13.88 -20.42
C GLY A 230 2.48 -14.13 -19.00
N THR A 231 3.06 -13.40 -18.06
CA THR A 231 2.81 -13.52 -16.61
C THR A 231 2.72 -12.12 -15.99
N GLY A 232 1.70 -11.89 -15.18
CA GLY A 232 1.53 -10.70 -14.37
C GLY A 232 2.25 -10.83 -13.02
N PHE A 233 2.86 -9.74 -12.59
CA PHE A 233 3.50 -9.57 -11.30
C PHE A 233 2.97 -8.32 -10.62
N ALA A 234 2.65 -8.43 -9.34
CA ALA A 234 2.35 -7.28 -8.51
C ALA A 234 3.63 -6.81 -7.84
N VAL A 235 3.98 -5.54 -8.02
CA VAL A 235 5.05 -4.89 -7.26
C VAL A 235 4.43 -3.93 -6.27
N THR A 236 4.59 -4.23 -4.99
CA THR A 236 4.06 -3.44 -3.87
C THR A 236 5.16 -2.65 -3.23
N ASN A 237 4.94 -1.35 -3.02
CA ASN A 237 5.83 -0.49 -2.24
C ASN A 237 5.14 -0.09 -0.94
N LEU A 238 5.58 -0.62 0.20
CA LEU A 238 5.11 -0.23 1.53
C LEU A 238 5.89 0.98 2.09
N GLY A 239 6.85 1.46 1.32
CA GLY A 239 7.78 2.52 1.67
C GLY A 239 7.47 3.88 1.06
N SER A 240 8.49 4.75 1.04
CA SER A 240 8.44 5.99 0.26
C SER A 240 8.43 5.72 -1.24
N ALA A 241 7.77 6.57 -2.02
CA ALA A 241 7.76 6.49 -3.47
C ALA A 241 9.18 6.42 -4.06
N THR A 242 9.37 5.58 -5.07
CA THR A 242 10.69 5.28 -5.64
C THR A 242 10.58 4.86 -7.11
N THR A 243 11.73 4.59 -7.71
CA THR A 243 11.84 3.89 -8.99
C THR A 243 12.47 2.53 -8.78
N ALA A 244 12.01 1.53 -9.51
CA ALA A 244 12.57 0.19 -9.48
C ALA A 244 12.77 -0.37 -10.89
N ASP A 245 13.67 -1.32 -10.99
CA ASP A 245 13.85 -2.16 -12.18
C ASP A 245 13.48 -3.61 -11.81
N ILE A 246 13.02 -4.39 -12.78
CA ILE A 246 12.67 -5.81 -12.58
C ILE A 246 13.36 -6.69 -13.62
N ALA A 247 13.96 -7.78 -13.15
CA ALA A 247 14.47 -8.86 -13.98
C ALA A 247 13.64 -10.13 -13.74
N VAL A 248 13.14 -10.76 -14.81
CA VAL A 248 12.38 -12.02 -14.72
C VAL A 248 13.05 -13.08 -15.57
N ALA A 249 13.61 -14.11 -14.93
CA ALA A 249 14.24 -15.25 -15.59
C ALA A 249 13.19 -16.20 -16.19
N ASN A 250 13.30 -16.46 -17.51
CA ASN A 250 12.52 -17.45 -18.26
C ASN A 250 13.08 -17.62 -19.70
N GLU A 251 12.34 -18.26 -20.61
CA GLU A 251 12.46 -18.27 -22.07
C GLU A 251 11.23 -17.58 -22.74
N PRO A 252 11.36 -16.33 -23.22
CA PRO A 252 12.48 -15.41 -23.04
C PRO A 252 12.49 -14.80 -21.63
N GLY A 253 13.67 -14.40 -21.15
CA GLY A 253 13.79 -13.54 -19.98
C GLY A 253 13.21 -12.15 -20.26
N LYS A 254 12.98 -11.37 -19.20
CA LYS A 254 12.55 -9.98 -19.30
C LYS A 254 13.38 -9.08 -18.39
N TRP A 255 13.64 -7.88 -18.89
CA TRP A 255 14.09 -6.72 -18.12
C TRP A 255 13.12 -5.56 -18.36
N GLU A 256 12.78 -4.84 -17.30
CA GLU A 256 12.02 -3.59 -17.40
C GLU A 256 12.59 -2.60 -16.38
N ASP A 257 12.92 -1.39 -16.86
CA ASP A 257 13.55 -0.33 -16.09
C ASP A 257 12.62 0.86 -15.84
N ASP A 258 12.99 1.70 -14.88
CA ASP A 258 12.31 2.98 -14.58
C ASP A 258 10.82 2.81 -14.19
N LEU A 259 10.46 1.76 -13.45
CA LEU A 259 9.12 1.58 -12.90
C LEU A 259 8.88 2.63 -11.81
N GLU A 260 8.00 3.60 -12.06
CA GLU A 260 7.60 4.59 -11.06
C GLU A 260 6.55 3.96 -10.13
N ILE A 261 6.90 3.78 -8.85
CA ILE A 261 6.01 3.19 -7.84
C ILE A 261 5.84 4.19 -6.70
N GLY A 262 4.60 4.63 -6.48
CA GLY A 262 4.24 5.53 -5.39
C GLY A 262 4.41 4.90 -4.02
N ALA A 263 4.22 5.72 -2.98
CA ALA A 263 4.24 5.24 -1.61
C ALA A 263 2.94 4.50 -1.30
N PHE A 264 3.03 3.31 -0.69
CA PHE A 264 1.88 2.46 -0.39
C PHE A 264 1.06 2.10 -1.64
N GLU A 265 1.75 1.94 -2.77
CA GLU A 265 1.15 1.64 -4.07
C GLU A 265 1.54 0.25 -4.53
N THR A 266 0.60 -0.43 -5.17
CA THR A 266 0.83 -1.68 -5.90
C THR A 266 0.73 -1.37 -7.40
N THR A 267 1.73 -1.81 -8.17
CA THR A 267 1.75 -1.68 -9.63
C THR A 267 1.88 -3.05 -10.28
N GLY A 268 0.97 -3.35 -11.21
CA GLY A 268 1.02 -4.56 -12.01
C GLY A 268 2.00 -4.46 -13.18
N ILE A 269 2.79 -5.51 -13.40
CA ILE A 269 3.78 -5.63 -14.48
C ILE A 269 3.48 -6.89 -15.27
N VAL A 270 3.35 -6.78 -16.60
CA VAL A 270 3.15 -7.95 -17.46
C VAL A 270 4.45 -8.32 -18.14
N SER A 271 5.00 -9.47 -17.77
CA SER A 271 6.13 -10.08 -18.43
C SER A 271 5.72 -10.95 -19.61
N ASP A 272 6.43 -10.87 -20.73
CA ASP A 272 6.29 -11.85 -21.83
C ASP A 272 6.85 -13.25 -21.42
N ALA A 273 7.50 -13.33 -20.25
CA ALA A 273 7.95 -14.57 -19.63
C ALA A 273 6.74 -15.38 -19.11
N SER A 274 6.20 -16.27 -19.93
CA SER A 274 5.02 -17.10 -19.59
C SER A 274 5.24 -18.24 -18.57
N PHE A 275 6.45 -18.46 -18.07
CA PHE A 275 6.81 -19.47 -17.07
C PHE A 275 8.05 -18.99 -16.28
N PRO A 276 7.91 -17.95 -15.46
CA PRO A 276 9.04 -17.40 -14.72
C PRO A 276 9.63 -18.45 -13.76
N THR A 277 10.95 -18.57 -13.75
CA THR A 277 11.68 -19.46 -12.84
C THR A 277 12.25 -18.72 -11.63
N ARG A 278 12.53 -17.42 -11.81
CA ARG A 278 13.02 -16.50 -10.77
C ARG A 278 12.79 -15.05 -11.19
N ALA A 279 12.68 -14.14 -10.23
CA ALA A 279 12.66 -12.71 -10.50
C ALA A 279 13.36 -11.91 -9.39
N LEU A 280 13.82 -10.72 -9.77
CA LEU A 280 14.51 -9.77 -8.89
C LEU A 280 13.97 -8.37 -9.14
N LEU A 281 13.65 -7.68 -8.05
CA LEU A 281 13.44 -6.23 -8.04
C LEU A 281 14.71 -5.53 -7.60
N PHE A 282 15.04 -4.45 -8.27
CA PHE A 282 16.18 -3.58 -7.96
C PHE A 282 15.66 -2.20 -7.62
N TRP A 283 16.01 -1.66 -6.46
CA TRP A 283 15.67 -0.27 -6.13
C TRP A 283 16.74 0.41 -5.29
N ASP A 284 16.78 1.74 -5.40
CA ASP A 284 17.66 2.58 -4.59
C ASP A 284 17.04 2.77 -3.19
N PRO A 285 17.72 2.39 -2.10
CA PRO A 285 17.24 2.60 -0.73
C PRO A 285 17.24 4.09 -0.31
N VAL A 286 17.67 5.02 -1.16
CA VAL A 286 17.74 6.49 -0.95
C VAL A 286 18.89 6.94 -0.03
N ASP A 287 19.19 6.21 1.06
CA ASP A 287 20.30 6.46 2.00
C ASP A 287 20.88 5.14 2.54
N GLU A 288 22.16 5.12 2.97
CA GLU A 288 22.79 3.99 3.66
C GLU A 288 22.01 3.55 4.92
N GLU A 289 21.33 4.50 5.61
CA GLU A 289 20.48 4.21 6.78
C GLU A 289 19.27 3.32 6.43
N CYS A 290 18.85 3.29 5.15
CA CYS A 290 17.73 2.48 4.69
C CYS A 290 18.10 1.02 4.36
N ILE A 291 19.37 0.73 4.11
CA ILE A 291 19.84 -0.65 3.89
C ILE A 291 19.69 -1.48 5.17
N ASP A 292 19.91 -0.87 6.34
CA ASP A 292 19.75 -1.57 7.63
C ASP A 292 18.27 -1.78 8.03
N VAL A 293 17.34 -1.06 7.39
CA VAL A 293 15.89 -1.13 7.67
C VAL A 293 15.22 -2.19 6.80
N VAL A 294 15.59 -2.25 5.52
CA VAL A 294 15.05 -3.24 4.58
C VAL A 294 15.81 -4.56 4.76
N ASP A 295 15.14 -5.62 5.19
CA ASP A 295 15.73 -6.96 5.39
C ASP A 295 15.95 -7.69 4.05
N ALA A 296 16.71 -7.07 3.14
CA ALA A 296 17.01 -7.60 1.81
C ALA A 296 18.49 -7.35 1.45
N PRO A 297 19.14 -8.29 0.75
CA PRO A 297 20.53 -8.11 0.35
C PRO A 297 20.67 -7.01 -0.71
N THR A 298 21.85 -6.39 -0.75
CA THR A 298 22.26 -5.58 -1.90
C THR A 298 22.59 -6.46 -3.11
N TRP A 299 22.59 -5.91 -4.33
CA TRP A 299 22.97 -6.64 -5.54
C TRP A 299 24.37 -7.23 -5.43
N GLY A 300 25.32 -6.49 -4.85
CA GLY A 300 26.66 -7.00 -4.58
C GLY A 300 26.67 -8.21 -3.65
N GLU A 301 25.89 -8.17 -2.57
CA GLU A 301 25.77 -9.31 -1.63
C GLU A 301 25.08 -10.51 -2.25
N TYR A 302 24.01 -10.27 -3.01
CA TYR A 302 23.29 -11.32 -3.74
C TYR A 302 24.18 -12.01 -4.76
N LYS A 303 24.98 -11.26 -5.53
CA LYS A 303 25.97 -11.83 -6.45
C LYS A 303 26.97 -12.74 -5.75
N GLU A 304 27.48 -12.31 -4.58
CA GLU A 304 28.40 -13.12 -3.78
C GLU A 304 27.73 -14.39 -3.23
N GLU A 305 26.48 -14.32 -2.79
CA GLU A 305 25.71 -15.46 -2.28
C GLU A 305 25.44 -16.49 -3.39
N GLU A 306 25.05 -16.00 -4.56
CA GLU A 306 24.67 -16.83 -5.69
C GLU A 306 25.86 -17.24 -6.58
N ASP A 307 27.09 -16.81 -6.30
CA ASP A 307 28.29 -17.12 -7.12
C ASP A 307 28.07 -16.76 -8.60
N ILE A 308 27.55 -15.54 -8.84
CA ILE A 308 27.34 -14.96 -10.16
C ILE A 308 28.15 -13.66 -10.34
N ASP A 309 28.56 -13.36 -11.58
CA ASP A 309 29.40 -12.18 -11.87
C ASP A 309 28.59 -10.91 -12.21
N ASP A 310 27.47 -11.05 -12.92
CA ASP A 310 26.64 -9.96 -13.44
C ASP A 310 25.22 -10.44 -13.77
N LEU A 311 24.38 -9.56 -14.33
CA LEU A 311 23.00 -9.88 -14.68
C LEU A 311 22.91 -10.86 -15.87
N GLU A 312 23.90 -10.88 -16.76
CA GLU A 312 23.97 -11.87 -17.85
C GLU A 312 24.14 -13.28 -17.27
N ASP A 313 25.05 -13.44 -16.32
CA ASP A 313 25.28 -14.70 -15.60
C ASP A 313 24.07 -15.12 -14.75
N TRP A 314 23.32 -14.15 -14.21
CA TRP A 314 22.05 -14.44 -13.52
C TRP A 314 21.01 -15.06 -14.46
N PHE A 315 20.79 -14.47 -15.65
CA PHE A 315 19.89 -15.03 -16.65
C PHE A 315 20.38 -16.40 -17.16
N ASP A 316 21.68 -16.57 -17.36
CA ASP A 316 22.27 -17.85 -17.76
C ASP A 316 22.10 -18.94 -16.69
N LYS A 317 22.17 -18.56 -15.41
CA LYS A 317 22.07 -19.48 -14.27
C LYS A 317 20.62 -19.87 -13.95
N PHE A 318 19.71 -18.90 -13.93
CA PHE A 318 18.34 -19.10 -13.46
C PHE A 318 17.30 -19.16 -14.58
N GLY A 319 17.61 -18.62 -15.75
CA GLY A 319 16.78 -18.72 -16.94
C GLY A 319 17.01 -20.01 -17.72
N THR A 320 16.26 -20.18 -18.80
CA THR A 320 16.32 -21.36 -19.68
C THR A 320 16.79 -21.03 -21.10
N ALA A 321 17.00 -19.74 -21.42
CA ALA A 321 17.43 -19.24 -22.72
C ALA A 321 18.34 -18.00 -22.62
N ASP A 322 18.79 -17.46 -23.76
CA ASP A 322 19.67 -16.29 -23.84
C ASP A 322 19.03 -15.05 -23.16
N PRO A 323 19.83 -14.19 -22.50
CA PRO A 323 19.35 -12.96 -21.86
C PRO A 323 18.76 -11.95 -22.86
N PRO A 324 17.89 -11.02 -22.40
CA PRO A 324 17.39 -9.93 -23.22
C PRO A 324 18.51 -9.03 -23.77
N ASP A 325 18.32 -8.48 -24.97
CA ASP A 325 19.33 -7.62 -25.64
C ASP A 325 19.51 -6.24 -24.95
N ASP A 326 18.59 -5.86 -24.07
CA ASP A 326 18.46 -4.55 -23.43
C ASP A 326 18.84 -4.52 -21.96
N ILE A 327 19.39 -5.62 -21.41
CA ILE A 327 19.87 -5.65 -20.03
C ILE A 327 21.06 -4.68 -19.82
N PRO A 328 21.18 -4.05 -18.64
CA PRO A 328 22.40 -3.35 -18.26
C PRO A 328 23.57 -4.34 -18.13
N GLU A 329 24.80 -3.88 -18.44
CA GLU A 329 26.00 -4.72 -18.30
C GLU A 329 26.22 -5.17 -16.84
N ASP A 330 25.93 -4.30 -15.86
CA ASP A 330 25.90 -4.63 -14.43
C ASP A 330 25.09 -3.54 -13.69
N PRO A 331 23.99 -3.90 -13.00
CA PRO A 331 23.33 -3.00 -12.06
C PRO A 331 24.28 -2.48 -10.97
N ASP A 332 23.94 -1.35 -10.34
CA ASP A 332 24.76 -0.83 -9.24
C ASP A 332 24.72 -1.80 -8.04
N ASP A 333 25.89 -2.14 -7.49
CA ASP A 333 26.03 -3.11 -6.40
C ASP A 333 25.29 -2.67 -5.13
N ASP A 334 25.06 -1.36 -4.97
CA ASP A 334 24.38 -0.75 -3.83
C ASP A 334 22.84 -0.83 -3.94
N LEU A 335 22.28 -1.27 -5.08
CA LEU A 335 20.83 -1.48 -5.22
C LEU A 335 20.38 -2.60 -4.30
N VAL A 336 19.27 -2.38 -3.60
CA VAL A 336 18.63 -3.45 -2.84
C VAL A 336 17.97 -4.40 -3.81
N VAL A 337 18.15 -5.70 -3.59
CA VAL A 337 17.49 -6.74 -4.37
C VAL A 337 16.67 -7.67 -3.51
N ARG A 338 15.42 -7.88 -3.90
CA ARG A 338 14.53 -8.86 -3.25
C ARG A 338 14.15 -9.95 -4.23
N VAL A 339 14.14 -11.16 -3.70
CA VAL A 339 13.65 -12.37 -4.36
C VAL A 339 12.13 -12.29 -4.39
N GLU A 340 11.55 -12.45 -5.58
CA GLU A 340 10.09 -12.41 -5.75
C GLU A 340 9.45 -13.78 -5.51
N ASP A 341 8.24 -13.78 -4.92
CA ASP A 341 7.46 -14.98 -4.63
C ASP A 341 6.88 -15.60 -5.91
N ILE A 342 7.71 -16.38 -6.61
CA ILE A 342 7.32 -17.17 -7.78
C ILE A 342 6.91 -18.58 -7.34
N PRO A 343 5.76 -19.10 -7.82
CA PRO A 343 5.38 -20.49 -7.58
C PRO A 343 6.49 -21.45 -8.00
N GLU A 344 6.81 -22.40 -7.14
CA GLU A 344 7.86 -23.40 -7.35
C GLU A 344 9.30 -22.83 -7.52
N GLU A 345 9.59 -21.61 -7.04
CA GLU A 345 10.96 -21.06 -7.07
C GLU A 345 11.96 -22.03 -6.41
N GLY A 346 13.07 -22.31 -7.11
CA GLY A 346 14.12 -23.20 -6.63
C GLY A 346 13.79 -24.70 -6.65
N VAL A 347 12.62 -25.10 -7.18
CA VAL A 347 12.25 -26.51 -7.39
C VAL A 347 12.88 -27.03 -8.69
N GLU A 348 13.53 -28.21 -8.65
CA GLU A 348 14.23 -28.76 -9.85
C GLU A 348 13.26 -29.32 -10.92
N ASP A 349 12.13 -29.90 -10.50
CA ASP A 349 11.14 -30.54 -11.37
C ASP A 349 9.81 -29.76 -11.30
N GLN A 350 9.80 -28.53 -11.81
CA GLN A 350 8.63 -27.64 -11.78
C GLN A 350 7.49 -28.18 -12.68
N VAL A 351 6.26 -28.06 -12.20
CA VAL A 351 5.04 -28.27 -12.99
C VAL A 351 4.85 -27.10 -13.95
N GLY A 352 4.93 -25.87 -13.41
CA GLY A 352 4.71 -24.63 -14.13
C GLY A 352 3.25 -24.37 -14.51
N PRO A 353 2.96 -23.18 -15.07
CA PRO A 353 1.67 -22.92 -15.69
C PRO A 353 1.54 -23.73 -16.98
N ASP A 354 0.34 -24.24 -17.24
CA ASP A 354 0.07 -25.09 -18.41
C ASP A 354 0.52 -24.39 -19.72
N GLU A 355 1.26 -25.09 -20.59
CA GLU A 355 1.69 -24.51 -21.89
C GLU A 355 0.48 -24.14 -22.77
N SER A 356 -0.54 -25.00 -22.75
CA SER A 356 -1.83 -24.72 -23.37
C SER A 356 -2.99 -25.29 -22.56
N ILE A 357 -4.14 -24.63 -22.65
CA ILE A 357 -5.39 -25.01 -22.00
C ILE A 357 -6.43 -25.31 -23.09
N PRO A 358 -7.04 -26.51 -23.12
CA PRO A 358 -8.16 -26.81 -24.01
C PRO A 358 -9.34 -25.86 -23.81
N ASP A 359 -10.02 -25.49 -24.90
CA ASP A 359 -11.16 -24.56 -24.87
C ASP A 359 -12.30 -25.03 -23.93
N ASP A 360 -12.44 -26.33 -23.70
CA ASP A 360 -13.45 -26.90 -22.80
C ASP A 360 -13.03 -26.91 -21.32
N GLN A 361 -11.79 -26.54 -21.00
CA GLN A 361 -11.26 -26.41 -19.64
C GLN A 361 -11.05 -24.94 -19.22
N TRP A 362 -11.03 -24.00 -20.17
CA TRP A 362 -10.86 -22.58 -19.89
C TRP A 362 -11.93 -22.02 -18.91
N PRO A 363 -11.55 -21.19 -17.92
CA PRO A 363 -10.21 -20.63 -17.64
C PRO A 363 -9.36 -21.43 -16.63
N ASP A 364 -9.77 -22.63 -16.23
CA ASP A 364 -9.06 -23.43 -15.23
C ASP A 364 -7.77 -24.03 -15.81
N MET A 365 -6.68 -23.99 -15.04
CA MET A 365 -5.47 -24.76 -15.35
C MET A 365 -5.63 -26.22 -14.90
N SER A 366 -4.64 -27.06 -15.19
CA SER A 366 -4.57 -28.40 -14.65
C SER A 366 -4.48 -28.39 -13.11
N ASP A 367 -5.16 -29.33 -12.44
CA ASP A 367 -5.11 -29.46 -10.98
C ASP A 367 -3.66 -29.40 -10.42
N PRO A 368 -2.64 -30.04 -11.03
CA PRO A 368 -1.26 -29.93 -10.54
C PRO A 368 -0.67 -28.51 -10.61
N ALA A 369 -1.01 -27.72 -11.62
CA ALA A 369 -0.53 -26.35 -11.74
C ALA A 369 -1.21 -25.45 -10.70
N GLU A 370 -2.53 -25.57 -10.54
CA GLU A 370 -3.27 -24.79 -9.53
C GLU A 370 -2.88 -25.16 -8.10
N GLU A 371 -2.57 -26.44 -7.82
CA GLU A 371 -2.08 -26.89 -6.51
C GLU A 371 -0.72 -26.27 -6.13
N GLU A 372 0.13 -25.93 -7.09
CA GLU A 372 1.42 -25.27 -6.87
C GLU A 372 1.29 -23.73 -6.83
N GLY A 373 0.10 -23.18 -7.10
CA GLY A 373 -0.19 -21.74 -7.03
C GLY A 373 -0.27 -21.01 -8.39
N TRP A 374 -0.24 -21.74 -9.51
CA TRP A 374 -0.43 -21.14 -10.83
C TRP A 374 -1.92 -20.90 -11.12
N ILE A 375 -2.25 -19.76 -11.72
CA ILE A 375 -3.62 -19.35 -12.04
C ILE A 375 -3.67 -18.52 -13.32
N THR A 376 -4.76 -18.60 -14.09
CA THR A 376 -4.92 -17.77 -15.30
C THR A 376 -5.39 -16.36 -14.92
N CYS A 377 -4.98 -15.33 -15.68
CA CYS A 377 -5.45 -13.96 -15.41
C CYS A 377 -6.97 -13.82 -15.60
N GLU A 378 -7.58 -14.59 -16.51
CA GLU A 378 -9.05 -14.58 -16.65
C GLU A 378 -9.74 -15.13 -15.39
N LYS A 379 -9.18 -16.17 -14.77
CA LYS A 379 -9.71 -16.71 -13.52
C LYS A 379 -9.44 -15.77 -12.34
N PHE A 380 -8.26 -15.15 -12.31
CA PHE A 380 -7.91 -14.13 -11.32
C PHE A 380 -8.87 -12.93 -11.38
N ASP A 381 -9.09 -12.35 -12.56
CA ASP A 381 -10.02 -11.22 -12.77
C ASP A 381 -11.49 -11.58 -12.47
N ASP A 382 -11.87 -12.86 -12.54
CA ASP A 382 -13.20 -13.36 -12.14
C ASP A 382 -13.31 -13.64 -10.62
N GLU A 383 -12.17 -13.71 -9.92
CA GLU A 383 -12.05 -13.93 -8.48
C GLU A 383 -11.83 -12.63 -7.67
N GLU A 384 -11.34 -11.55 -8.31
CA GLU A 384 -11.34 -10.15 -7.81
C GLU A 384 -12.69 -9.44 -8.04
#